data_AF-A0A960V9N3-F1
#
_entry.id   AF-A0A960V9N3-F1
#
_cell.length_a   1.000
_cell.length_b   1.000
_cell.length_c   1.000
_cell.angle_alpha   90.00
_cell.angle_beta   90.00
_cell.angle_gamma   90.00
#
_symmetry.space_group_name_H-M   'P 1'
#
loop_
_entity.id
_entity.type
_entity.pdbx_description
1 polymer ?
#
loop_
_entity_poly.entity_id
_entity_poly.type
_entity_poly.pdbx_seq_one_letter_code
_entity_poly.pdbx_strand_id
1 'polypeptide(L)' 'VNLASRMESSGSVGEVNISESTYQLIKDYFICEFRGEIDAKNKGKIIMYFVKKLKEEFVSLEEKSLPNEKFLEILFNLKN' A
#
# COMPACT_ATOMS: atom_id res chain seq x y z
N VAL A 1 -0.41 -5.31 -20.28
CA VAL A 1 -0.82 -4.03 -19.66
C VAL A 1 -2.25 -4.14 -19.07
N ASN A 2 -2.51 -5.11 -18.18
CA ASN A 2 -3.90 -5.49 -17.79
C ASN A 2 -4.15 -5.59 -16.27
N LEU A 3 -3.14 -5.40 -15.43
CA LEU A 3 -3.30 -5.52 -13.97
C LEU A 3 -3.75 -4.20 -13.35
N ALA A 4 -3.10 -3.08 -13.70
CA ALA A 4 -3.43 -1.76 -13.17
C ALA A 4 -4.88 -1.35 -13.48
N SER A 5 -5.37 -1.55 -14.70
CA SER A 5 -6.76 -1.23 -15.07
C SER A 5 -7.81 -2.06 -14.32
N ARG A 6 -7.48 -3.29 -13.93
CA ARG A 6 -8.34 -4.15 -13.10
C ARG A 6 -8.31 -3.76 -11.63
N MET A 7 -7.16 -3.28 -11.15
CA MET A 7 -7.00 -2.75 -9.80
C MET A 7 -7.79 -1.45 -9.62
N GLU A 8 -7.77 -0.58 -10.62
CA GLU A 8 -8.53 0.67 -10.65
C GLU A 8 -10.04 0.42 -10.71
N SER A 9 -10.50 -0.46 -11.62
CA SER A 9 -11.93 -0.79 -11.74
C SER A 9 -12.53 -1.44 -10.49
N SER A 10 -11.69 -1.91 -9.57
CA SER A 10 -12.07 -2.52 -8.29
C SER A 10 -11.62 -1.70 -7.09
N GLY A 11 -11.20 -0.44 -7.24
CA GLY A 11 -10.92 0.46 -6.12
C GLY A 11 -12.20 1.06 -5.53
N SER A 12 -12.23 1.29 -4.22
CA SER A 12 -13.23 2.18 -3.60
C SER A 12 -12.71 3.61 -3.67
N VAL A 13 -13.58 4.60 -3.89
CA VAL A 13 -13.22 6.02 -3.86
C VAL A 13 -12.63 6.35 -2.48
N GLY A 14 -11.43 6.94 -2.46
CA GLY A 14 -10.73 7.32 -1.23
C GLY A 14 -9.82 6.25 -0.63
N GLU A 15 -9.68 5.08 -1.25
CA GLU A 15 -8.80 4.00 -0.77
C GLU A 15 -7.73 3.65 -1.81
N VAL A 16 -6.51 3.34 -1.34
CA VAL A 16 -5.40 2.94 -2.22
C VAL A 16 -5.31 1.42 -2.27
N ASN A 17 -5.69 0.83 -3.41
CA ASN A 17 -5.66 -0.62 -3.64
C ASN A 17 -4.29 -1.06 -4.17
N ILE A 18 -3.71 -2.10 -3.57
CA ILE A 18 -2.38 -2.61 -3.91
C ILE A 18 -2.36 -4.13 -4.09
N SER A 19 -1.42 -4.60 -4.91
CA SER A 19 -1.14 -6.04 -5.08
C SER A 19 -0.49 -6.63 -3.83
N GLU A 20 -0.54 -7.95 -3.69
CA GLU A 20 0.28 -8.66 -2.70
C GLU A 20 1.78 -8.34 -2.83
N SER A 21 2.32 -8.30 -4.05
CA SER A 21 3.74 -7.96 -4.25
C SER A 21 4.09 -6.57 -3.71
N THR A 22 3.20 -5.59 -3.86
CA THR A 22 3.38 -4.25 -3.31
C THR A 22 3.22 -4.27 -1.80
N TYR A 23 2.24 -5.01 -1.27
CA TYR A 23 2.05 -5.18 0.16
C TYR A 23 3.32 -5.72 0.84
N GLN A 24 3.96 -6.76 0.28
CA GLN A 24 5.19 -7.31 0.85
C GLN A 24 6.33 -6.30 0.96
N LEU A 25 6.37 -5.28 0.09
CA LEU A 25 7.39 -4.23 0.11
C LEU A 25 7.10 -3.13 1.14
N ILE A 26 5.83 -2.89 1.49
CA ILE A 26 5.45 -1.71 2.28
C ILE A 26 4.80 -2.04 3.63
N LYS A 27 4.44 -3.31 3.89
CA LYS A 27 3.72 -3.77 5.10
C LYS A 27 4.43 -3.42 6.41
N ASP A 28 5.74 -3.25 6.36
CA ASP A 28 6.53 -2.90 7.54
C ASP A 28 6.34 -1.43 7.93
N TYR A 29 5.91 -0.58 6.99
CA TYR A 29 5.73 0.86 7.19
C TYR A 29 4.27 1.31 7.23
N PHE A 30 3.37 0.61 6.54
CA PHE A 30 1.96 0.98 6.42
C PHE A 30 1.03 -0.06 7.04
N ILE A 31 -0.07 0.43 7.63
CA ILE A 31 -1.23 -0.39 7.97
C ILE A 31 -1.97 -0.69 6.67
N CYS A 32 -2.03 -1.98 6.34
CA CYS A 32 -2.74 -2.50 5.19
C CYS A 32 -3.83 -3.46 5.64
N GLU A 33 -4.96 -3.45 4.96
CA GLU A 33 -6.08 -4.37 5.19
C GLU A 33 -6.23 -5.31 4.00
N PHE A 34 -6.43 -6.60 4.27
CA PHE A 34 -6.74 -7.56 3.22
C PHE A 34 -8.09 -7.24 2.59
N ARG A 35 -8.10 -7.03 1.27
CA ARG A 35 -9.30 -6.68 0.51
C ARG A 35 -10.04 -7.92 -0.01
N GLY A 36 -9.35 -9.05 -0.14
CA GLY A 36 -9.85 -10.23 -0.84
C GLY A 36 -8.99 -10.59 -2.04
N GLU A 37 -9.51 -11.51 -2.84
CA GLU A 37 -8.87 -12.01 -4.05
C GLU A 37 -9.71 -11.70 -5.29
N ILE A 38 -9.06 -11.38 -6.41
CA ILE A 38 -9.71 -11.22 -7.71
C ILE A 38 -9.21 -12.27 -8.70
N ASP A 39 -10.12 -12.84 -9.49
CA ASP A 39 -9.76 -13.74 -10.58
C ASP A 39 -9.16 -12.95 -11.76
N ALA A 40 -7.88 -13.19 -12.03
CA ALA A 40 -7.22 -12.66 -13.21
C ALA A 40 -7.17 -13.71 -14.31
N LYS A 41 -7.81 -13.41 -15.45
CA LYS A 41 -7.70 -14.25 -16.66
C LYS A 41 -6.21 -14.51 -16.95
N ASN A 42 -5.82 -15.80 -16.95
CA ASN A 42 -4.47 -16.34 -17.19
C ASN A 42 -3.44 -16.20 -16.05
N LYS A 43 -3.80 -15.67 -14.88
CA LYS A 43 -2.87 -15.58 -13.73
C LYS A 43 -3.39 -16.19 -12.42
N GLY A 44 -4.58 -16.78 -12.44
CA GLY A 44 -5.21 -17.33 -11.23
C GLY A 44 -5.75 -16.21 -10.33
N LYS A 45 -5.85 -16.50 -9.03
CA LYS A 45 -6.32 -15.54 -8.03
C LYS A 45 -5.21 -14.57 -7.66
N ILE A 46 -5.54 -13.29 -7.60
CA ILE A 46 -4.64 -12.22 -7.16
C ILE A 46 -5.13 -11.68 -5.83
N ILE A 47 -4.31 -11.81 -4.80
CA ILE A 47 -4.52 -11.26 -3.47
C ILE A 47 -4.33 -9.74 -3.52
N MET A 48 -5.29 -9.01 -2.94
CA MET A 48 -5.35 -7.56 -2.94
C MET A 48 -5.42 -7.01 -1.51
N TYR A 49 -4.86 -5.83 -1.30
CA TYR A 49 -4.87 -5.13 -0.03
C TYR A 49 -5.23 -3.65 -0.22
N PHE A 50 -5.78 -3.03 0.81
CA PHE A 50 -5.92 -1.58 0.90
C PHE A 50 -4.87 -0.98 1.83
N VAL A 51 -4.24 0.10 1.42
CA VAL A 51 -3.41 0.92 2.29
C VAL A 51 -4.29 1.90 3.05
N LYS A 52 -4.19 1.93 4.37
CA LYS A 52 -5.01 2.80 5.22
C LYS A 52 -4.24 4.02 5.71
N LYS A 53 -3.10 3.79 6.35
CA LYS A 53 -2.26 4.84 6.92
C LYS A 53 -0.85 4.32 7.18
N LEU A 54 0.05 5.26 7.43
CA LEU A 54 1.36 4.97 7.96
C LEU A 54 1.23 4.40 9.39
N LYS A 55 2.10 3.47 9.78
CA LYS A 55 2.10 2.98 11.17
C LYS A 55 2.49 4.09 12.13
N GLU A 56 1.98 4.04 13.35
CA GLU A 56 2.13 5.11 14.35
C GLU A 56 3.60 5.42 14.64
N GLU A 57 4.50 4.43 14.62
CA GLU A 57 5.94 4.65 14.84
C GLU A 57 6.65 5.47 13.74
N PHE A 58 5.95 5.75 12.64
CA PHE A 58 6.44 6.52 11.50
C PHE A 58 5.67 7.84 11.30
N VAL A 59 4.67 8.12 12.14
CA VAL A 59 3.88 9.36 12.10
C VAL A 59 4.51 10.44 12.99
N SER A 60 4.42 11.71 12.57
CA SER A 60 4.86 12.86 13.37
C SER A 60 3.99 13.05 14.61
N LEU A 61 4.63 13.34 15.74
CA LEU A 61 3.95 13.64 17.01
C LEU A 61 3.25 15.01 16.98
N GLU A 62 3.80 15.96 16.22
CA GLU A 62 3.31 17.34 16.13
C GLU A 62 2.20 17.48 15.10
N GLU A 63 2.30 16.75 13.99
CA GLU A 63 1.33 16.79 12.90
C GLU A 63 1.02 15.39 12.37
N LYS A 64 -0.11 14.80 12.80
CA LYS A 64 -0.48 13.40 12.50
C LYS A 64 -0.67 13.08 11.01
N SER A 65 -0.78 14.09 10.14
CA SER A 65 -0.81 13.95 8.68
C SER A 65 0.57 13.76 8.05
N LEU A 66 1.65 14.02 8.78
CA LEU A 66 3.01 13.98 8.26
C LEU A 66 3.80 12.77 8.78
N PRO A 67 4.72 12.25 7.97
CA PRO A 67 5.69 11.28 8.44
C PRO A 67 6.69 11.93 9.41
N ASN A 68 7.28 11.10 10.27
CA ASN A 68 8.39 11.52 11.12
C ASN A 68 9.74 11.38 10.40
N GLU A 69 10.79 11.90 11.06
CA GLU A 69 12.17 11.90 10.55
C GLU A 69 12.67 10.49 10.20
N LYS A 70 12.38 9.50 11.06
CA LYS A 70 12.75 8.10 10.82
C LYS A 70 12.20 7.58 9.50
N PHE A 71 10.95 7.88 9.17
CA PHE A 71 10.36 7.47 7.92
C PHE A 71 10.96 8.22 6.71
N LEU A 72 11.27 9.50 6.87
CA LEU A 72 11.95 10.29 5.83
C LEU A 72 13.34 9.72 5.51
N GLU A 73 14.13 9.35 6.53
CA GLU A 73 15.44 8.70 6.34
C GLU A 73 15.34 7.41 5.53
N ILE A 74 14.38 6.55 5.85
CA ILE A 74 14.11 5.31 5.08
C ILE A 74 13.81 5.66 3.62
N LEU A 75 12.94 6.64 3.39
CA LEU A 75 12.58 7.11 2.04
C LEU A 75 13.78 7.65 1.26
N PHE A 76 14.68 8.39 1.89
CA PHE A 76 15.89 8.89 1.24
C PHE A 76 16.87 7.77 0.92
N ASN A 77 17.03 6.79 1.81
CA ASN A 77 17.91 5.65 1.60
C ASN A 77 17.41 4.68 0.52
N LEU A 78 16.09 4.61 0.29
CA LEU A 78 15.51 3.83 -0.81
C LEU A 78 15.73 4.45 -2.21
N LYS A 79 16.11 5.73 -2.30
CA LYS A 79 16.32 6.44 -3.57
C LYS A 79 17.76 6.38 -4.09
N ASN A 80 18.67 5.78 -3.31
CA ASN A 80 20.08 5.58 -3.66
C ASN A 80 20.32 4.11 -4.06
#